data_AF-A0A2G2H7Y2-F1
#
_entry.id   AF-A0A2G2H7Y2-F1
#
_cell.length_a   1.000
_cell.length_b   1.000
_cell.length_c   1.000
_cell.angle_alpha   90.00
_cell.angle_beta   90.00
_cell.angle_gamma   90.00
#
_symmetry.space_group_name_H-M   'P 1'
#
loop_
_entity.id
_entity.type
_entity.pdbx_description
1 polymer ?
#
loop_
_entity_poly.entity_id
_entity_poly.type
_entity_poly.pdbx_seq_one_letter_code
_entity_poly.pdbx_strand_id
1 'polypeptide(L)'
;MLTNNYIYNKHELDSYHHEINENYTNLLILFKEQKTTEDKLNHLIQFTIINRLQILDLNCSSLFNSSIRKDNISYARDCTEISMHLNSFYFHLSGIIDNLAWYLEYSLNLLNIKIGGSKNKNKIGLQKKRNQDFLEELKIKNIDLYNLIIEYQEWFIELNEKRDPVAHRKPIYIPPTVMLNDIKQFKPVAYLDDKFIFIIDSLVNDNEKLYQLCKGIVRIIKNENIK
;
A
#
# COMPACT_ATOMS: atom_id res chain seq x y z
N MET A 1 31.83 -6.49 -17.23
CA MET A 1 31.92 -5.14 -16.61
C MET A 1 30.51 -4.71 -16.23
N LEU A 2 30.10 -4.92 -14.97
CA LEU A 2 28.89 -4.34 -14.38
C LEU A 2 29.28 -3.79 -13.01
N THR A 3 30.02 -2.69 -13.01
CA THR A 3 30.38 -1.94 -11.81
C THR A 3 29.50 -0.69 -11.77
N ASN A 4 28.24 -0.86 -11.38
CA ASN A 4 27.46 0.25 -10.84
C ASN A 4 27.26 -0.05 -9.36
N ASN A 5 27.59 0.93 -8.53
CA ASN A 5 27.50 0.88 -7.07
C ASN A 5 26.03 0.88 -6.67
N TYR A 6 25.46 -0.29 -6.37
CA TYR A 6 24.07 -0.44 -5.95
C TYR A 6 23.96 -0.66 -4.43
N ILE A 7 24.49 0.27 -3.63
CA ILE A 7 24.37 0.24 -2.17
C ILE A 7 23.67 1.54 -1.76
N TYR A 8 22.54 1.42 -1.07
CA TYR A 8 22.03 2.60 -0.36
C TYR A 8 22.97 2.88 0.80
N ASN A 9 23.58 4.05 0.79
CA ASN A 9 24.31 4.49 1.96
C ASN A 9 23.32 4.79 3.10
N LYS A 10 23.84 4.86 4.34
CA LYS A 10 23.02 5.10 5.53
C LYS A 10 22.14 6.36 5.39
N HIS A 11 22.70 7.44 4.82
CA HIS A 11 21.99 8.70 4.64
C HIS A 11 20.83 8.56 3.64
N GLU A 12 21.00 7.80 2.55
CA GLU A 12 19.90 7.50 1.62
C GLU A 12 18.78 6.72 2.29
N LEU A 13 19.11 5.68 3.07
CA LEU A 13 18.11 4.91 3.82
C LEU A 13 17.40 5.76 4.87
N ASP A 14 18.12 6.65 5.55
CA ASP A 14 17.55 7.60 6.51
C ASP A 14 16.61 8.59 5.81
N SER A 15 16.99 9.07 4.62
CA SER A 15 16.15 9.96 3.81
C SER A 15 14.86 9.28 3.36
N TYR A 16 14.93 8.06 2.82
CA TYR A 16 13.73 7.32 2.40
C TYR A 16 12.82 6.97 3.59
N HIS A 17 13.41 6.60 4.72
CA HIS A 17 12.63 6.33 5.93
C HIS A 17 11.92 7.60 6.41
N HIS A 18 12.61 8.74 6.40
CA HIS A 18 12.02 10.03 6.76
C HIS A 18 10.83 10.40 5.86
N GLU A 19 11.00 10.30 4.53
CA GLU A 19 9.96 10.57 3.55
C GLU A 19 8.72 9.68 3.75
N ILE A 20 8.92 8.37 3.93
CA ILE A 20 7.83 7.42 4.18
C ILE A 20 7.07 7.76 5.47
N ASN A 21 7.78 8.10 6.54
CA ASN A 21 7.18 8.47 7.82
C ASN A 21 6.40 9.79 7.72
N GLU A 22 6.93 10.76 6.97
CA GLU A 22 6.25 12.02 6.69
C GLU A 22 4.95 11.77 5.93
N ASN A 23 4.99 10.93 4.90
CA ASN A 23 3.81 10.52 4.14
C ASN A 23 2.74 9.88 5.06
N TYR A 24 3.11 8.94 5.94
CA TYR A 24 2.15 8.35 6.88
C TYR A 24 1.60 9.37 7.87
N THR A 25 2.43 10.25 8.42
CA THR A 25 2.00 11.32 9.32
C THR A 25 0.98 12.22 8.63
N ASN A 26 1.26 12.63 7.40
CA ASN A 26 0.39 13.46 6.60
C ASN A 26 -0.93 12.76 6.27
N LEU A 27 -0.93 11.46 5.94
CA LEU A 27 -2.16 10.69 5.72
C LEU A 27 -2.98 10.55 7.00
N LEU A 28 -2.33 10.32 8.14
CA LEU A 28 -3.03 10.23 9.43
C LEU A 28 -3.73 11.54 9.78
N ILE A 29 -3.06 12.68 9.58
CA ILE A 29 -3.67 14.01 9.75
C ILE A 29 -4.84 14.17 8.77
N LEU A 30 -4.60 13.91 7.48
CA LEU A 30 -5.59 14.03 6.42
C LEU A 30 -6.88 13.26 6.72
N PHE A 31 -6.77 12.01 7.18
CA PHE A 31 -7.93 11.18 7.51
C PHE A 31 -8.58 11.55 8.84
N LYS A 32 -7.81 11.97 9.85
CA LYS A 32 -8.38 12.45 11.13
C LYS A 32 -9.20 13.72 10.98
N GLU A 33 -8.83 14.57 10.01
CA GLU A 33 -9.57 15.80 9.69
C GLU A 33 -10.88 15.56 8.92
N GLN A 34 -11.15 14.34 8.46
CA GLN A 34 -12.42 14.01 7.81
C GLN A 34 -13.54 13.94 8.85
N LYS A 35 -14.25 15.05 9.03
CA LYS A 35 -15.45 15.11 9.86
C LYS A 35 -16.63 14.55 9.08
N THR A 36 -17.38 13.63 9.69
CA THR A 36 -18.63 13.12 9.16
C THR A 36 -19.59 12.80 10.30
N THR A 37 -20.88 13.01 10.07
CA THR A 37 -21.96 12.57 10.97
C THR A 37 -22.39 11.13 10.72
N GLU A 38 -21.89 10.51 9.65
CA GLU A 38 -22.20 9.12 9.30
C GLU A 38 -21.33 8.16 10.11
N ASP A 39 -21.93 7.47 11.09
CA ASP A 39 -21.24 6.59 12.03
C ASP A 39 -20.37 5.53 11.34
N LYS A 40 -20.82 4.99 10.20
CA LYS A 40 -20.09 3.94 9.49
C LYS A 40 -18.91 4.47 8.71
N LEU A 41 -19.04 5.65 8.12
CA LEU A 41 -17.92 6.33 7.47
C LEU A 41 -16.87 6.72 8.52
N ASN A 42 -17.30 7.26 9.66
CA ASN A 42 -16.41 7.54 10.78
C ASN A 42 -15.72 6.26 11.28
N HIS A 43 -16.46 5.17 11.47
CA HIS A 43 -15.89 3.90 11.89
C HIS A 43 -14.88 3.34 10.87
N LEU A 44 -15.19 3.42 9.57
CA LEU A 44 -14.28 3.02 8.50
C LEU A 44 -12.97 3.83 8.57
N ILE A 45 -13.06 5.15 8.69
CA ILE A 45 -11.88 6.03 8.76
C ILE A 45 -11.05 5.71 10.01
N GLN A 46 -11.67 5.75 11.20
CA GLN A 46 -10.98 5.64 12.49
C GLN A 46 -10.44 4.23 12.75
N PHE A 47 -11.25 3.21 12.51
CA PHE A 47 -10.90 1.84 12.94
C PHE A 47 -10.35 0.97 11.82
N THR A 48 -10.40 1.40 10.56
CA THR A 48 -9.84 0.62 9.44
C THR A 48 -8.70 1.34 8.75
N ILE A 49 -8.93 2.51 8.15
CA ILE A 49 -7.90 3.21 7.36
C ILE A 49 -6.76 3.68 8.28
N ILE A 50 -7.08 4.42 9.35
CA ILE A 50 -6.07 4.95 10.29
C ILE A 50 -5.28 3.81 10.94
N ASN A 51 -5.94 2.77 11.43
CA ASN A 51 -5.27 1.61 12.03
C ASN A 51 -4.32 0.92 11.03
N ARG A 52 -4.73 0.75 9.77
CA ARG A 52 -3.86 0.14 8.75
C ARG A 52 -2.67 1.04 8.40
N LEU A 53 -2.86 2.36 8.33
CA LEU A 53 -1.76 3.31 8.12
C LEU A 53 -0.72 3.23 9.25
N GLN A 54 -1.16 3.12 10.50
CA GLN A 54 -0.25 2.93 11.64
C GLN A 54 0.50 1.59 11.55
N ILE A 55 -0.16 0.52 11.12
CA ILE A 55 0.51 -0.77 10.92
C ILE A 55 1.51 -0.71 9.76
N LEU A 56 1.19 0.01 8.68
CA LEU A 56 2.14 0.23 7.59
C LEU A 56 3.38 0.99 8.06
N ASP A 57 3.20 2.07 8.82
CA ASP A 57 4.30 2.84 9.42
C ASP A 57 5.19 1.96 10.31
N LEU A 58 4.58 1.15 11.19
CA LEU A 58 5.30 0.19 12.02
C LEU A 58 6.08 -0.83 11.18
N ASN A 59 5.47 -1.41 10.14
CA ASN A 59 6.14 -2.37 9.27
C ASN A 59 7.30 -1.72 8.51
N CYS A 60 7.12 -0.52 7.95
CA CYS A 60 8.19 0.23 7.29
C CYS A 60 9.32 0.53 8.27
N SER A 61 9.01 1.10 9.42
CA SER A 61 9.99 1.38 10.46
C SER A 61 10.74 0.11 10.89
N SER A 62 10.05 -1.01 11.08
CA SER A 62 10.71 -2.30 11.32
C SER A 62 11.61 -2.71 10.16
N LEU A 63 11.18 -2.61 8.90
CA LEU A 63 12.00 -2.97 7.74
C LEU A 63 13.26 -2.09 7.64
N PHE A 64 13.14 -0.78 7.81
CA PHE A 64 14.28 0.15 7.80
C PHE A 64 15.19 0.00 9.02
N ASN A 65 14.66 -0.36 10.20
CA ASN A 65 15.45 -0.59 11.42
C ASN A 65 16.02 -2.01 11.52
N SER A 66 15.40 -2.97 10.84
CA SER A 66 15.83 -4.36 10.79
C SER A 66 17.14 -4.51 10.02
N SER A 67 17.62 -5.76 9.97
CA SER A 67 18.89 -6.17 9.38
C SER A 67 19.14 -5.75 7.93
N ILE A 68 18.21 -5.08 7.22
CA ILE A 68 18.52 -4.37 5.97
C ILE A 68 19.75 -3.46 6.13
N ARG A 69 19.95 -2.87 7.31
CA ARG A 69 21.12 -2.03 7.63
C ARG A 69 22.34 -2.80 8.15
N LYS A 70 22.22 -4.10 8.43
CA LYS A 70 23.34 -4.90 8.94
C LYS A 70 24.15 -5.41 7.76
N ASP A 71 25.46 -5.18 7.80
CA ASP A 71 26.42 -5.70 6.80
C ASP A 71 26.38 -7.24 6.66
N ASN A 72 25.71 -7.94 7.59
CA ASN A 72 25.48 -9.37 7.57
C ASN A 72 24.03 -9.71 7.94
N ILE A 73 23.10 -9.79 6.97
CA ILE A 73 21.83 -10.53 7.14
C ILE A 73 22.17 -12.02 7.12
N SER A 74 22.75 -12.52 8.21
CA SER A 74 23.29 -13.88 8.25
C SER A 74 22.41 -14.87 9.02
N TYR A 75 21.35 -14.42 9.70
CA TYR A 75 20.50 -15.31 10.48
C TYR A 75 19.16 -15.55 9.77
N ALA A 76 18.77 -16.82 9.62
CA ALA A 76 17.47 -17.22 9.07
C ALA A 76 16.28 -16.55 9.77
N ARG A 77 16.46 -16.20 11.04
CA ARG A 77 15.52 -15.40 11.83
C ARG A 77 15.30 -14.00 11.23
N ASP A 78 16.37 -13.28 10.89
CA ASP A 78 16.29 -11.93 10.33
C ASP A 78 15.58 -11.96 8.97
N CYS A 79 15.90 -12.95 8.12
CA CYS A 79 15.21 -13.12 6.83
C CYS A 79 13.72 -13.40 7.00
N THR A 80 13.37 -14.22 8.00
CA THR A 80 11.97 -14.52 8.34
C THR A 80 11.25 -13.28 8.84
N GLU A 81 11.85 -12.51 9.74
CA GLU A 81 11.27 -11.27 10.29
C GLU A 81 11.02 -10.22 9.21
N ILE A 82 12.00 -9.98 8.34
CA ILE A 82 11.84 -9.06 7.21
C ILE A 82 10.74 -9.57 6.27
N SER A 83 10.69 -10.87 5.99
CA SER A 83 9.62 -11.47 5.17
C SER A 83 8.25 -11.25 5.82
N MET A 84 8.12 -11.44 7.14
CA MET A 84 6.88 -11.22 7.88
C MET A 84 6.41 -9.76 7.78
N HIS A 85 7.31 -8.80 8.01
CA HIS A 85 6.97 -7.38 7.89
C HIS A 85 6.62 -6.98 6.45
N LEU A 86 7.30 -7.54 5.45
CA LEU A 86 7.02 -7.24 4.04
C LEU A 86 5.66 -7.79 3.59
N ASN A 87 5.31 -9.02 3.97
CA ASN A 87 3.97 -9.56 3.69
C ASN A 87 2.89 -8.79 4.45
N SER A 88 3.14 -8.43 5.72
CA SER A 88 2.24 -7.59 6.51
C SER A 88 2.03 -6.23 5.83
N PHE A 89 3.10 -5.59 5.33
CA PHE A 89 3.02 -4.35 4.57
C PHE A 89 2.05 -4.48 3.38
N TYR A 90 2.25 -5.46 2.48
CA TYR A 90 1.39 -5.58 1.30
C TYR A 90 -0.05 -5.99 1.62
N PHE A 91 -0.25 -6.79 2.67
CA PHE A 91 -1.58 -7.12 3.17
C PHE A 91 -2.32 -5.85 3.66
N HIS A 92 -1.64 -5.02 4.46
CA HIS A 92 -2.23 -3.81 4.99
C HIS A 92 -2.45 -2.74 3.91
N LEU A 93 -1.51 -2.58 2.99
CA LEU A 93 -1.59 -1.66 1.85
C LEU A 93 -2.81 -2.00 0.97
N SER A 94 -2.94 -3.26 0.57
CA SER A 94 -4.09 -3.68 -0.23
C SER A 94 -5.42 -3.51 0.52
N GLY A 95 -5.43 -3.76 1.83
CA GLY A 95 -6.61 -3.53 2.65
C GLY A 95 -7.01 -2.05 2.73
N ILE A 96 -6.05 -1.12 2.67
CA ILE A 96 -6.35 0.31 2.55
C ILE A 96 -7.01 0.61 1.20
N ILE A 97 -6.51 0.06 0.09
CA ILE A 97 -7.13 0.23 -1.23
C ILE A 97 -8.58 -0.28 -1.23
N ASP A 98 -8.84 -1.42 -0.61
CA ASP A 98 -10.21 -1.93 -0.43
C ASP A 98 -11.04 -0.98 0.45
N ASN A 99 -10.48 -0.46 1.55
CA ASN A 99 -11.16 0.51 2.42
C ASN A 99 -11.41 1.86 1.74
N LEU A 100 -10.57 2.29 0.80
CA LEU A 100 -10.81 3.50 -0.01
C LEU A 100 -12.02 3.33 -0.94
N ALA A 101 -12.24 2.13 -1.50
CA ALA A 101 -13.46 1.85 -2.27
C ALA A 101 -14.73 2.01 -1.41
N TRP A 102 -14.69 1.49 -0.18
CA TRP A 102 -15.79 1.67 0.78
C TRP A 102 -15.97 3.12 1.22
N TYR A 103 -14.87 3.85 1.39
CA TYR A 103 -14.90 5.28 1.69
C TYR A 103 -15.62 6.06 0.58
N LEU A 104 -15.35 5.72 -0.68
CA LEU A 104 -16.03 6.29 -1.84
C LEU A 104 -17.50 5.89 -1.94
N GLU A 105 -17.83 4.61 -1.70
CA GLU A 105 -19.23 4.15 -1.66
C GLU A 105 -20.03 4.95 -0.63
N TYR A 106 -19.53 5.10 0.60
CA TYR A 106 -20.25 5.82 1.64
C TYR A 106 -20.29 7.34 1.42
N SER A 107 -19.29 7.90 0.74
CA SER A 107 -19.24 9.34 0.47
C SER A 107 -20.15 9.75 -0.69
N LEU A 108 -20.27 8.91 -1.72
CA LEU A 108 -20.96 9.25 -2.98
C LEU A 108 -22.21 8.42 -3.24
N ASN A 109 -22.46 7.38 -2.43
CA ASN A 109 -23.57 6.45 -2.55
C ASN A 109 -23.67 5.88 -3.98
N LEU A 110 -22.61 5.19 -4.44
CA LEU A 110 -22.42 4.80 -5.84
C LEU A 110 -23.35 3.66 -6.23
N LEU A 111 -23.27 2.53 -5.54
CA LEU A 111 -24.07 1.33 -5.84
C LEU A 111 -25.39 1.28 -5.07
N ASN A 112 -25.74 2.35 -4.34
CA ASN A 112 -26.89 2.39 -3.43
C ASN A 112 -26.91 1.21 -2.46
N ILE A 113 -25.74 0.72 -2.06
CA ILE A 113 -25.65 -0.43 -1.17
C ILE A 113 -26.07 0.04 0.21
N LYS A 114 -27.31 -0.30 0.57
CA LYS A 114 -27.81 -0.07 1.91
C LYS A 114 -26.86 -0.74 2.90
N ILE A 115 -26.46 0.07 3.86
CA ILE A 115 -25.69 -0.30 5.02
C ILE A 115 -26.18 -1.65 5.60
N GLY A 116 -25.31 -2.67 5.58
CA GLY A 116 -25.61 -4.03 6.09
C GLY A 116 -26.20 -5.01 5.07
N GLY A 117 -26.55 -4.56 3.86
CA GLY A 117 -27.00 -5.43 2.76
C GLY A 117 -25.88 -6.35 2.27
N SER A 118 -26.12 -7.66 2.22
CA SER A 118 -25.15 -8.65 1.74
C SER A 118 -25.06 -8.71 0.21
N LYS A 119 -26.11 -8.28 -0.49
CA LYS A 119 -26.13 -8.24 -1.96
C LYS A 119 -25.17 -7.14 -2.44
N ASN A 120 -24.28 -7.49 -3.37
CA ASN A 120 -23.34 -6.59 -4.07
C ASN A 120 -22.09 -6.13 -3.31
N LYS A 121 -21.81 -6.57 -2.07
CA LYS A 121 -20.55 -6.19 -1.38
C LYS A 121 -19.28 -6.56 -2.17
N ASN A 122 -19.32 -7.69 -2.87
CA ASN A 122 -18.21 -8.16 -3.71
C ASN A 122 -18.03 -7.34 -5.00
N LYS A 123 -18.89 -6.36 -5.26
CA LYS A 123 -18.80 -5.44 -6.41
C LYS A 123 -18.10 -4.13 -6.06
N ILE A 124 -17.84 -3.86 -4.77
CA ILE A 124 -17.15 -2.65 -4.34
C ILE A 124 -15.64 -2.90 -4.41
N GLY A 125 -14.94 -2.08 -5.19
CA GLY A 125 -13.49 -2.10 -5.26
C GLY A 125 -12.95 -1.21 -6.37
N LEU A 126 -11.68 -0.81 -6.23
CA LEU A 126 -11.05 0.10 -7.20
C LEU A 126 -10.46 -0.61 -8.42
N GLN A 127 -10.37 -1.94 -8.39
CA GLN A 127 -9.79 -2.72 -9.50
C GLN A 127 -10.83 -3.02 -10.59
N LYS A 128 -10.59 -2.53 -11.80
CA LYS A 128 -11.51 -2.60 -12.95
C LYS A 128 -11.96 -4.01 -13.33
N LYS A 129 -11.04 -4.98 -13.32
CA LYS A 129 -11.34 -6.36 -13.74
C LYS A 129 -12.44 -7.03 -12.90
N ARG A 130 -12.58 -6.65 -11.63
CA ARG A 130 -13.51 -7.28 -10.68
C ARG A 130 -14.74 -6.41 -10.40
N ASN A 131 -14.62 -5.08 -10.51
CA ASN A 131 -15.60 -4.13 -9.98
C ASN A 131 -16.04 -3.09 -11.01
N GLN A 132 -16.28 -3.52 -12.25
CA GLN A 132 -16.62 -2.62 -13.36
C GLN A 132 -17.87 -1.77 -13.05
N ASP A 133 -18.93 -2.37 -12.50
CA ASP A 133 -20.15 -1.65 -12.09
C ASP A 133 -19.85 -0.47 -11.16
N PHE A 134 -18.96 -0.67 -10.18
CA PHE A 134 -18.57 0.37 -9.22
C PHE A 134 -17.83 1.53 -9.90
N LEU A 135 -16.92 1.22 -10.82
CA LEU A 135 -16.15 2.25 -11.54
C LEU A 135 -17.00 3.00 -12.56
N GLU A 136 -17.98 2.37 -13.20
CA GLU A 136 -18.90 3.07 -14.11
C GLU A 136 -19.81 4.03 -13.34
N GLU A 137 -20.35 3.63 -12.18
CA GLU A 137 -21.10 4.55 -11.32
C GLU A 137 -20.21 5.70 -10.81
N LEU A 138 -18.95 5.42 -10.46
CA LEU A 138 -18.00 6.46 -10.08
C LEU A 138 -17.77 7.45 -11.23
N LYS A 139 -17.61 6.95 -12.46
CA LYS A 139 -17.47 7.79 -13.64
C LYS A 139 -18.66 8.71 -13.88
N ILE A 140 -19.87 8.20 -13.66
CA ILE A 140 -21.11 8.97 -13.80
C ILE A 140 -21.20 10.05 -12.73
N LYS A 141 -20.89 9.72 -11.47
CA LYS A 141 -21.02 10.66 -10.35
C LYS A 141 -19.89 11.67 -10.24
N ASN A 142 -18.66 11.23 -10.47
CA ASN A 142 -17.45 12.04 -10.29
C ASN A 142 -16.35 11.58 -11.26
N ILE A 143 -16.28 12.25 -12.42
CA ILE A 143 -15.32 11.94 -13.48
C ILE A 143 -13.86 12.18 -13.06
N ASP A 144 -13.61 13.15 -12.17
CA ASP A 144 -12.26 13.48 -11.71
C ASP A 144 -11.70 12.36 -10.82
N LEU A 145 -12.52 11.81 -9.91
CA LEU A 145 -12.15 10.63 -9.11
C LEU A 145 -11.96 9.40 -9.97
N TYR A 146 -12.83 9.20 -10.98
CA TYR A 146 -12.67 8.10 -11.92
C TYR A 146 -11.32 8.19 -12.65
N ASN A 147 -11.01 9.36 -13.22
CA ASN A 147 -9.75 9.56 -13.94
C ASN A 147 -8.55 9.32 -13.04
N LEU A 148 -8.56 9.87 -11.82
CA LEU A 148 -7.53 9.58 -10.81
C LEU A 148 -7.39 8.08 -10.58
N ILE A 149 -8.48 7.35 -10.31
CA ILE A 149 -8.42 5.91 -10.00
C ILE A 149 -7.96 5.06 -11.18
N ILE A 150 -8.26 5.49 -12.42
CA ILE A 150 -7.82 4.77 -13.62
C ILE A 150 -6.29 4.85 -13.80
N GLU A 151 -5.65 5.95 -13.40
CA GLU A 151 -4.19 6.09 -13.44
C GLU A 151 -3.45 5.06 -12.58
N TYR A 152 -4.11 4.54 -11.53
CA TYR A 152 -3.52 3.57 -10.59
C TYR A 152 -3.89 2.11 -10.88
N GLN A 153 -4.57 1.80 -11.99
CA GLN A 153 -5.04 0.43 -12.27
C GLN A 153 -3.90 -0.58 -12.42
N GLU A 154 -2.81 -0.20 -13.09
CA GLU A 154 -1.64 -1.06 -13.24
C GLU A 154 -1.03 -1.37 -11.87
N TRP A 155 -0.89 -0.35 -11.02
CA TRP A 155 -0.43 -0.53 -9.64
C TRP A 155 -1.35 -1.44 -8.82
N PHE A 156 -2.68 -1.36 -8.97
CA PHE A 156 -3.59 -2.26 -8.28
C PHE A 156 -3.44 -3.72 -8.74
N ILE A 157 -3.05 -3.95 -9.99
CA ILE A 157 -2.73 -5.30 -10.48
C ILE A 157 -1.45 -5.79 -9.80
N GLU A 158 -0.39 -4.97 -9.80
CA GLU A 158 0.89 -5.28 -9.12
C GLU A 158 0.69 -5.59 -7.62
N LEU A 159 -0.12 -4.80 -6.92
CA LEU A 159 -0.41 -5.05 -5.50
C LEU A 159 -1.15 -6.36 -5.26
N ASN A 160 -2.09 -6.71 -6.16
CA ASN A 160 -2.77 -8.00 -6.05
C ASN A 160 -1.80 -9.17 -6.24
N GLU A 161 -0.83 -9.05 -7.15
CA GLU A 161 0.24 -10.04 -7.28
C GLU A 161 1.06 -10.14 -5.98
N LYS A 162 1.43 -9.02 -5.37
CA LYS A 162 2.20 -9.05 -4.10
C LYS A 162 1.40 -9.58 -2.90
N ARG A 163 0.06 -9.52 -2.95
CA ARG A 163 -0.84 -9.91 -1.84
C ARG A 163 -1.32 -11.36 -1.92
N ASP A 164 -1.72 -11.83 -3.11
CA ASP A 164 -2.61 -12.99 -3.26
C ASP A 164 -1.87 -14.33 -3.13
N PRO A 165 -2.02 -15.07 -2.02
CA PRO A 165 -1.34 -16.36 -1.82
C PRO A 165 -1.90 -17.48 -2.71
N VAL A 166 -3.07 -17.28 -3.34
CA VAL A 166 -3.68 -18.24 -4.27
C VAL A 166 -3.06 -18.10 -5.67
N ALA A 167 -2.71 -16.89 -6.06
CA ALA A 167 -1.94 -16.63 -7.28
C ALA A 167 -0.49 -17.07 -7.11
N HIS A 168 0.08 -16.83 -5.93
CA HIS A 168 1.47 -17.12 -5.60
C HIS A 168 1.49 -18.11 -4.46
N ARG A 169 1.65 -19.41 -4.76
CA ARG A 169 1.66 -20.52 -3.78
C ARG A 169 2.78 -20.42 -2.73
N LYS A 170 3.50 -19.29 -2.66
CA LYS A 170 4.58 -18.94 -1.73
C LYS A 170 4.48 -17.46 -1.36
N PRO A 171 4.57 -17.10 -0.07
CA PRO A 171 4.63 -15.70 0.36
C PRO A 171 5.90 -15.02 -0.16
N ILE A 172 5.93 -13.69 -0.16
CA ILE A 172 7.16 -12.95 -0.42
C ILE A 172 8.19 -13.38 0.63
N TYR A 173 9.34 -13.88 0.21
CA TYR A 173 10.34 -14.36 1.15
C TYR A 173 11.73 -13.86 0.80
N ILE A 174 12.56 -13.77 1.84
CA ILE A 174 13.97 -13.49 1.73
C ILE A 174 14.71 -14.80 2.01
N PRO A 175 15.47 -15.34 1.05
CA PRO A 175 16.23 -16.55 1.30
C PRO A 175 17.30 -16.28 2.37
N PRO A 176 17.42 -17.14 3.39
CA PRO A 176 18.61 -17.16 4.21
C PRO A 176 19.79 -17.50 3.29
N THR A 177 20.82 -16.66 3.29
CA THR A 177 22.04 -16.76 2.44
C THR A 177 21.84 -16.61 0.93
N VAL A 178 22.11 -15.38 0.44
CA VAL A 178 22.85 -15.17 -0.80
C VAL A 178 23.97 -14.18 -0.50
N MET A 179 25.03 -14.65 0.17
CA MET A 179 26.35 -14.09 -0.09
C MET A 179 26.71 -14.63 -1.47
N LEU A 180 26.37 -13.89 -2.54
CA LEU A 180 27.06 -14.07 -3.80
C LEU A 180 28.52 -13.73 -3.48
N ASN A 181 29.33 -14.78 -3.32
CA ASN A 181 30.78 -14.67 -3.25
C ASN A 181 31.20 -13.64 -4.31
N ASP A 182 31.88 -12.58 -3.85
CA ASP A 182 32.47 -11.48 -4.63
C ASP A 182 31.70 -10.17 -4.83
N ILE A 183 30.52 -9.95 -4.22
CA ILE A 183 29.88 -8.62 -4.30
C ILE A 183 29.67 -8.02 -2.90
N LYS A 184 30.49 -7.02 -2.56
CA LYS A 184 30.32 -6.12 -1.39
C LYS A 184 29.04 -5.25 -1.46
N GLN A 185 28.06 -5.60 -2.29
CA GLN A 185 26.89 -4.78 -2.59
C GLN A 185 25.63 -5.44 -2.05
N PHE A 186 25.04 -4.82 -1.03
CA PHE A 186 23.81 -5.26 -0.41
C PHE A 186 22.65 -4.40 -0.92
N LYS A 187 21.85 -4.92 -1.85
CA LYS A 187 20.43 -4.52 -1.96
C LYS A 187 19.61 -5.61 -1.29
N PRO A 188 18.74 -5.29 -0.31
CA PRO A 188 17.81 -6.28 0.20
C PRO A 188 16.86 -6.69 -0.93
N VAL A 189 16.96 -7.94 -1.36
CA VAL A 189 16.13 -8.52 -2.42
C VAL A 189 15.22 -9.58 -1.82
N ALA A 190 13.92 -9.43 -2.06
CA ALA A 190 12.92 -10.45 -1.78
C ALA A 190 12.51 -11.18 -3.06
N TYR A 191 11.91 -12.35 -2.92
CA TYR A 191 11.48 -13.19 -4.03
C TYR A 191 9.97 -13.42 -3.99
N LEU A 192 9.36 -13.36 -5.17
CA LEU A 192 7.97 -13.73 -5.42
C LEU A 192 7.91 -14.47 -6.76
N ASP A 193 7.61 -15.78 -6.75
CA ASP A 193 7.54 -16.63 -7.95
C ASP A 193 8.69 -16.38 -8.95
N ASP A 194 9.93 -16.52 -8.48
CA ASP A 194 11.17 -16.34 -9.23
C ASP A 194 11.46 -14.89 -9.71
N LYS A 195 10.61 -13.91 -9.36
CA LYS A 195 10.87 -12.48 -9.58
C LYS A 195 11.59 -11.86 -8.37
N PHE A 196 12.55 -11.00 -8.67
CA PHE A 196 13.24 -10.18 -7.66
C PHE A 196 12.43 -8.93 -7.32
N ILE A 197 12.31 -8.64 -6.03
CA ILE A 197 11.72 -7.41 -5.50
C ILE A 197 12.83 -6.66 -4.76
N PHE A 198 13.22 -5.49 -5.28
CA PHE A 198 14.08 -4.57 -4.54
C PHE A 198 13.24 -3.93 -3.42
N ILE A 199 13.49 -4.35 -2.18
CA ILE A 199 12.57 -4.07 -1.07
C ILE A 199 12.42 -2.56 -0.87
N ILE A 200 13.53 -1.82 -0.76
CA ILE A 200 13.51 -0.37 -0.53
C ILE A 200 12.83 0.37 -1.67
N ASP A 201 13.22 0.09 -2.92
CA ASP A 201 12.61 0.73 -4.11
C ASP A 201 11.10 0.49 -4.16
N SER A 202 10.66 -0.74 -3.88
CA SER A 202 9.23 -1.05 -3.88
C SER A 202 8.49 -0.36 -2.73
N LEU A 203 9.05 -0.34 -1.52
CA LEU A 203 8.43 0.34 -0.38
C LEU A 203 8.25 1.84 -0.63
N VAL A 204 9.29 2.52 -1.14
CA VAL A 204 9.25 3.95 -1.45
C VAL A 204 8.19 4.23 -2.51
N ASN A 205 8.25 3.50 -3.63
CA ASN A 205 7.31 3.68 -4.74
C ASN A 205 5.85 3.37 -4.34
N ASP A 206 5.61 2.27 -3.63
CA ASP A 206 4.27 1.88 -3.19
C ASP A 206 3.72 2.83 -2.11
N ASN A 207 4.59 3.38 -1.24
CA ASN A 207 4.21 4.40 -0.27
C ASN A 207 3.81 5.72 -0.95
N GLU A 208 4.61 6.20 -1.90
CA GLU A 208 4.32 7.44 -2.62
C GLU A 208 3.03 7.35 -3.42
N LYS A 209 2.81 6.23 -4.13
CA LYS A 209 1.54 5.97 -4.83
C LYS A 209 0.35 5.97 -3.86
N LEU A 210 0.48 5.36 -2.68
CA LEU A 210 -0.56 5.40 -1.65
C LEU A 210 -0.84 6.82 -1.19
N TYR A 211 0.21 7.59 -0.91
CA TYR A 211 0.10 8.98 -0.47
C TYR A 211 -0.65 9.83 -1.49
N GLN A 212 -0.22 9.80 -2.75
CA GLN A 212 -0.82 10.59 -3.82
C GLN A 212 -2.27 10.17 -4.10
N LEU A 213 -2.57 8.86 -4.11
CA LEU A 213 -3.93 8.38 -4.29
C LEU A 213 -4.86 8.87 -3.16
N CYS A 214 -4.47 8.69 -1.90
CA CYS A 214 -5.28 9.11 -0.76
C CYS A 214 -5.50 10.63 -0.74
N LYS A 215 -4.43 11.39 -0.96
CA LYS A 215 -4.46 12.86 -1.04
C LYS A 215 -5.38 13.32 -2.16
N GLY A 216 -5.27 12.72 -3.34
CA GLY A 216 -6.11 13.00 -4.50
C GLY A 216 -7.59 12.75 -4.22
N ILE A 217 -7.91 11.55 -3.70
CA ILE A 217 -9.29 11.16 -3.36
C ILE A 217 -9.90 12.16 -2.37
N VAL A 218 -9.23 12.41 -1.24
CA VAL A 218 -9.77 13.29 -0.19
C VAL A 218 -9.93 14.73 -0.71
N ARG A 219 -8.98 15.23 -1.49
CA ARG A 219 -9.06 16.57 -2.07
C ARG A 219 -10.28 16.71 -2.99
N ILE A 220 -10.50 15.75 -3.88
CA ILE A 220 -11.61 15.82 -4.83
C ILE A 220 -12.95 15.74 -4.10
N ILE A 221 -13.11 14.83 -3.13
CA ILE A 221 -14.36 14.74 -2.33
C ILE A 221 -14.63 16.02 -1.54
N LYS A 222 -13.60 16.60 -0.90
CA LYS A 222 -13.77 17.87 -0.17
C LYS A 222 -14.24 19.01 -1.07
N ASN A 223 -13.77 19.07 -2.31
CA ASN A 223 -14.17 20.10 -3.26
C ASN A 223 -15.62 19.93 -3.76
N GLU A 224 -16.17 18.71 -3.75
CA GLU A 224 -17.58 18.48 -4.08
C GLU A 224 -18.52 18.91 -2.96
N ASN A 225 -18.16 18.67 -1.70
CA ASN A 225 -18.99 19.04 -0.54
C ASN A 225 -19.11 20.55 -0.30
N ILE A 226 -18.40 21.38 -1.08
CA ILE A 226 -18.46 22.85 -1.03
C ILE A 226 -19.41 23.41 -2.12
N LYS A 227 -19.83 22.59 -3.09
CA LYS A 227 -20.78 23.00 -4.15
C LYS A 227 -22.22 22.67 -3.78
#